data_AF-A0A3N1P2B7-F1
#
_entry.id   AF-A0A3N1P2B7-F1
#
_cell.length_a   1.000
_cell.length_b   1.000
_cell.length_c   1.000
_cell.angle_alpha   90.00
_cell.angle_beta   90.00
_cell.angle_gamma   90.00
#
_symmetry.space_group_name_H-M   'P 1'
#
loop_
_entity.id
_entity.type
_entity.pdbx_description
1 polymer ?
#
loop_
_entity_poly.entity_id
_entity_poly.type
_entity_poly.pdbx_seq_one_letter_code
_entity_poly.pdbx_strand_id
1 'polypeptide(L)'
;MASFEELLVDLEALQTSLASSFQDQQWQLHSQQLSQRQPLLNALHQAALQEEKFAEFRVVAEKVASSDRAFQKDAKTQLQTVESNMLKQKKSAKAIKNYMSNAAQN
;
A
#
# COMPACT_ATOMS: atom_id res chain seq x y z
N MET A 1 -3.70 18.20 23.81
CA MET A 1 -4.26 17.15 22.93
C MET A 1 -4.28 17.74 21.54
N ALA A 2 -3.92 16.96 20.51
CA ALA A 2 -3.94 17.44 19.13
C ALA A 2 -5.38 17.71 18.69
N SER A 3 -5.60 18.80 17.98
CA SER A 3 -6.90 19.18 17.42
C SER A 3 -7.26 18.32 16.20
N PHE A 4 -8.54 18.34 15.83
CA PHE A 4 -9.02 17.67 14.61
C PHE A 4 -8.28 18.15 13.36
N GLU A 5 -8.03 19.46 13.23
CA GLU A 5 -7.33 20.02 12.06
C GLU A 5 -5.88 19.53 11.98
N GLU A 6 -5.16 19.50 13.11
CA GLU A 6 -3.78 19.01 13.15
C GLU A 6 -3.71 17.52 12.76
N LEU A 7 -4.61 16.70 13.31
CA LEU A 7 -4.70 15.27 12.99
C LEU A 7 -5.13 15.03 11.53
N LEU A 8 -5.93 15.93 10.95
CA LEU A 8 -6.34 15.85 9.55
C LEU A 8 -5.16 16.13 8.63
N VAL A 9 -4.37 17.16 8.91
CA VAL A 9 -3.13 17.47 8.17
C VAL A 9 -2.15 16.29 8.22
N ASP A 10 -1.96 15.71 9.41
CA ASP A 10 -1.12 14.51 9.58
C ASP A 10 -1.64 13.32 8.74
N LEU A 11 -2.96 13.14 8.69
CA LEU A 11 -3.59 12.06 7.92
C LEU A 11 -3.41 12.28 6.42
N GLU A 12 -3.59 13.50 5.93
CA GLU A 12 -3.38 13.85 4.52
C GLU A 12 -1.91 13.62 4.12
N ALA A 13 -0.97 14.07 4.94
CA ALA A 13 0.46 13.81 4.70
C ALA A 13 0.78 12.31 4.65
N LEU A 14 0.22 11.53 5.58
CA LEU A 14 0.36 10.07 5.59
C LEU A 14 -0.24 9.42 4.33
N GLN A 15 -1.42 9.86 3.88
CA GLN A 15 -2.05 9.35 2.66
C GLN A 15 -1.22 9.64 1.41
N THR A 16 -0.69 10.86 1.28
CA THR A 16 0.22 11.20 0.18
C THR A 16 1.46 10.32 0.23
N SER A 17 2.06 10.14 1.40
CA SER A 17 3.26 9.31 1.55
C SER A 17 3.01 7.84 1.24
N LEU A 18 1.87 7.29 1.65
CA LEU A 18 1.42 5.93 1.30
C LEU A 18 1.28 5.73 -0.21
N ALA A 19 0.69 6.71 -0.90
CA ALA A 19 0.54 6.66 -2.35
C ALA A 19 1.92 6.67 -3.04
N SER A 20 2.83 7.55 -2.63
CA SER A 20 4.17 7.64 -3.19
C SER A 20 5.00 6.38 -2.93
N SER A 21 5.03 5.89 -1.68
CA SER A 21 5.79 4.68 -1.33
C SER A 21 5.28 3.43 -2.07
N PHE A 22 3.99 3.38 -2.40
CA PHE A 22 3.43 2.35 -3.27
C PHE A 22 3.89 2.47 -4.73
N GLN A 23 3.77 3.68 -5.31
CA GLN A 23 4.16 3.95 -6.70
C GLN A 23 5.64 3.69 -6.94
N ASP A 24 6.49 4.07 -5.98
CA ASP A 24 7.94 3.89 -6.02
C ASP A 24 8.38 2.47 -5.62
N GLN A 25 7.43 1.55 -5.36
CA GLN A 25 7.68 0.16 -4.96
C GLN A 25 8.52 0.03 -3.67
N GLN A 26 8.47 1.03 -2.79
CA GLN A 26 9.12 1.02 -1.49
C GLN A 26 8.27 0.22 -0.47
N TRP A 27 8.10 -1.08 -0.72
CA TRP A 27 7.15 -1.95 0.00
C TRP A 27 7.32 -1.96 1.52
N GLN A 28 8.56 -1.93 2.00
CA GLN A 28 8.86 -1.90 3.43
C GLN A 28 8.41 -0.58 4.06
N LEU A 29 8.73 0.55 3.43
CA LEU A 29 8.29 1.87 3.89
C LEU A 29 6.75 1.96 3.86
N HIS A 30 6.14 1.52 2.76
CA HIS A 30 4.70 1.51 2.61
C HIS A 30 4.01 0.71 3.73
N SER A 31 4.50 -0.50 4.02
CA SER A 31 3.96 -1.34 5.10
C SER A 31 4.12 -0.68 6.48
N GLN A 32 5.27 -0.06 6.73
CA GLN A 32 5.51 0.68 7.97
C GLN A 32 4.54 1.85 8.12
N GLN A 33 4.34 2.65 7.07
CA GLN A 33 3.42 3.78 7.08
C GLN A 33 1.96 3.34 7.23
N LEU A 34 1.57 2.23 6.60
CA LEU A 34 0.19 1.75 6.65
C LEU A 34 -0.20 1.37 8.08
N SER A 35 0.75 0.84 8.85
CA SER A 35 0.55 0.52 10.27
C SER A 35 0.23 1.74 11.14
N GLN A 36 0.67 2.94 10.75
CA GLN A 36 0.43 4.20 11.47
C GLN A 36 -0.96 4.80 11.21
N ARG A 37 -1.64 4.35 10.15
CA ARG A 37 -2.91 4.95 9.72
C ARG A 37 -4.07 4.66 10.67
N GLN A 38 -4.20 3.44 11.18
CA GLN A 38 -5.30 3.08 12.08
C GLN A 38 -5.25 3.85 13.41
N PRO A 39 -4.09 3.97 14.09
CA PRO A 39 -3.96 4.84 15.26
C PRO A 39 -4.37 6.29 14.96
N LEU A 40 -3.97 6.84 13.81
CA LEU A 40 -4.27 8.21 13.43
C LEU A 40 -5.76 8.43 13.14
N LEU A 41 -6.42 7.51 12.44
CA LEU A 41 -7.87 7.54 12.24
C LEU A 41 -8.65 7.45 13.55
N ASN A 42 -8.17 6.63 14.50
CA ASN A 42 -8.78 6.54 15.83
C ASN A 42 -8.65 7.87 16.59
N ALA A 43 -7.47 8.50 16.55
CA ALA A 43 -7.25 9.81 17.16
C ALA A 43 -8.14 10.89 16.51
N LEU A 44 -8.22 10.91 15.18
CA LEU A 44 -9.06 11.85 14.43
C LEU A 44 -10.54 11.66 14.76
N HIS A 45 -11.01 10.42 14.90
CA HIS A 45 -12.38 10.12 15.32
C HIS A 45 -12.67 10.67 16.72
N GLN A 46 -11.74 10.49 17.68
CA GLN A 46 -11.89 11.03 19.03
C GLN A 46 -11.90 12.56 19.05
N ALA A 47 -11.06 13.21 18.26
CA ALA A 47 -11.07 14.66 18.12
C ALA A 47 -12.39 15.14 17.47
N ALA A 48 -12.90 14.43 16.47
CA ALA A 48 -14.20 14.73 15.85
C ALA A 48 -15.37 14.62 16.83
N LEU A 49 -15.34 13.62 17.74
CA LEU A 49 -16.31 13.49 18.84
C LEU A 49 -16.28 14.69 19.78
N GLN A 50 -15.09 15.22 20.08
CA GLN A 50 -14.90 16.32 21.03
C GLN A 50 -15.21 17.69 20.44
N GLU A 51 -14.90 17.90 19.16
CA GLU A 51 -15.08 19.17 18.44
C GLU A 51 -16.40 19.22 17.64
N GLU A 52 -17.27 18.21 17.77
CA GLU A 52 -18.54 18.06 17.03
C GLU A 52 -18.39 18.01 15.49
N LYS A 53 -17.20 17.60 14.99
CA LYS A 53 -16.83 17.54 13.56
C LYS A 53 -17.11 16.18 12.89
N PHE A 54 -18.24 15.56 13.21
CA PHE A 54 -18.55 14.21 12.71
C PHE A 54 -18.79 14.14 11.20
N ALA A 55 -19.37 15.18 10.62
CA ALA A 55 -19.65 15.24 9.20
C ALA A 55 -18.34 15.27 8.39
N GLU A 56 -17.40 16.08 8.85
CA GLU A 56 -16.05 16.21 8.30
C GLU A 56 -15.29 14.89 8.44
N PHE A 57 -15.30 14.28 9.62
CA PHE A 57 -14.68 12.98 9.84
C PHE A 57 -15.25 11.91 8.90
N ARG A 58 -16.57 11.89 8.69
CA ARG A 58 -17.21 10.94 7.77
C ARG A 58 -16.70 11.11 6.34
N VAL A 59 -16.63 12.35 5.85
CA VAL A 59 -16.08 12.64 4.51
C VAL A 59 -14.64 12.16 4.39
N VAL A 60 -13.82 12.40 5.43
CA VAL A 60 -12.43 11.94 5.47
C VAL A 60 -12.34 10.42 5.46
N ALA A 61 -13.15 9.72 6.27
CA ALA A 61 -13.20 8.26 6.30
C ALA A 61 -13.62 7.67 4.94
N GLU A 62 -14.61 8.27 4.27
CA GLU A 62 -15.04 7.86 2.93
C GLU A 62 -13.93 8.05 1.88
N LYS A 63 -13.16 9.16 1.96
CA LYS A 63 -11.98 9.39 1.12
C LYS A 63 -10.91 8.32 1.34
N VAL A 64 -10.60 7.98 2.58
CA VAL A 64 -9.62 6.93 2.92
C VAL A 64 -10.08 5.57 2.39
N ALA A 65 -11.36 5.21 2.57
CA ALA A 65 -11.91 3.96 2.05
C ALA A 65 -11.94 3.91 0.51
N SER A 66 -12.09 5.05 -0.17
CA SER A 66 -11.95 5.14 -1.62
C SER A 66 -10.51 4.91 -2.07
N SER A 67 -9.54 5.53 -1.39
CA SER A 67 -8.11 5.34 -1.62
C SER A 67 -7.70 3.86 -1.46
N ASP A 68 -8.20 3.19 -0.43
CA ASP A 68 -7.97 1.76 -0.20
C ASP A 68 -8.46 0.87 -1.35
N ARG A 69 -9.64 1.17 -1.90
CA ARG A 69 -10.18 0.43 -3.04
C ARG A 69 -9.32 0.61 -4.28
N ALA A 70 -8.83 1.82 -4.53
CA ALA A 70 -7.91 2.08 -5.63
C ALA A 70 -6.59 1.32 -5.45
N PHE A 71 -5.99 1.44 -4.26
CA PHE A 71 -4.77 0.71 -3.90
C PHE A 71 -4.91 -0.81 -4.08
N GLN A 72 -6.00 -1.41 -3.59
CA GLN A 72 -6.21 -2.87 -3.71
C GLN A 72 -6.25 -3.32 -5.17
N LYS A 73 -6.87 -2.52 -6.05
CA LYS A 73 -6.90 -2.80 -7.49
C LYS A 73 -5.50 -2.75 -8.10
N ASP A 74 -4.72 -1.74 -7.75
CA ASP A 74 -3.37 -1.55 -8.29
C ASP A 74 -2.41 -2.63 -7.75
N ALA A 75 -2.47 -2.92 -6.45
CA ALA A 75 -1.69 -3.97 -5.80
C ALA A 75 -1.96 -5.35 -6.44
N LYS A 76 -3.23 -5.66 -6.74
CA LYS A 76 -3.59 -6.90 -7.44
C LYS A 76 -2.96 -6.98 -8.84
N THR A 77 -2.94 -5.87 -9.57
CA THR A 77 -2.33 -5.80 -10.90
C THR A 77 -0.82 -6.01 -10.83
N GLN A 78 -0.16 -5.41 -9.83
CA GLN A 78 1.27 -5.60 -9.61
C GLN A 78 1.61 -7.04 -9.20
N LEU A 79 0.82 -7.64 -8.30
CA LEU A 79 1.01 -9.04 -7.91
C LEU A 79 0.92 -9.99 -9.10
N GLN A 80 -0.08 -9.82 -9.97
CA GLN A 80 -0.20 -10.61 -11.20
C GLN A 80 1.02 -10.46 -12.12
N THR A 81 1.60 -9.26 -12.18
CA THR A 81 2.81 -8.98 -12.96
C THR A 81 4.03 -9.69 -12.37
N VAL A 82 4.20 -9.64 -11.04
CA VAL A 82 5.27 -10.35 -10.32
C VAL A 82 5.14 -11.86 -10.49
N GLU A 83 3.94 -12.42 -10.35
CA GLU A 83 3.67 -13.85 -10.55
C GLU A 83 4.01 -14.29 -11.98
N SER A 84 3.60 -13.53 -12.99
CA SER A 84 3.91 -13.79 -14.39
C SER A 84 5.42 -13.78 -14.65
N ASN A 85 6.13 -12.79 -14.11
CA ASN A 85 7.59 -12.68 -14.23
C ASN A 85 8.30 -13.85 -13.52
N MET A 86 7.84 -14.23 -12.32
CA MET A 86 8.37 -15.39 -11.61
C MET A 86 8.17 -16.68 -12.40
N LEU A 87 7.01 -16.86 -13.04
CA LEU A 87 6.75 -18.04 -13.88
C LEU A 87 7.67 -18.09 -15.10
N LYS A 88 7.91 -16.94 -15.76
CA LYS A 88 8.89 -16.83 -16.86
C LYS A 88 10.29 -17.19 -16.38
N GLN A 89 10.74 -16.65 -15.25
CA GLN A 89 12.05 -16.98 -14.68
C GLN A 89 12.20 -18.48 -14.35
N LYS A 90 11.18 -19.11 -13.75
CA LYS A 90 11.20 -20.56 -13.48
C LYS A 90 11.33 -21.38 -14.78
N LYS A 91 10.62 -21.01 -15.84
CA LYS A 91 10.73 -21.65 -17.16
C LYS A 91 12.12 -21.49 -17.76
N SER A 92 12.69 -20.28 -17.71
CA SER A 92 14.04 -19.99 -18.19
C SER A 92 15.10 -20.78 -17.42
N ALA A 93 15.02 -20.82 -16.08
CA ALA A 93 15.93 -21.60 -15.25
C ALA A 93 15.88 -23.11 -15.59
N LYS A 94 14.68 -23.65 -15.84
CA LYS A 94 14.50 -25.04 -16.29
C LYS A 94 15.14 -25.28 -17.67
N ALA A 95 14.95 -24.36 -18.62
CA ALA A 95 15.54 -24.47 -19.95
C ALA A 95 17.07 -24.42 -19.90
N ILE A 96 17.65 -23.50 -19.10
CA ILE A 96 19.10 -23.41 -18.87
C ILE A 96 19.64 -24.72 -18.28
N LYS A 97 18.97 -25.28 -17.27
CA LYS A 97 19.37 -26.57 -16.68
C LYS A 97 19.39 -27.70 -17.70
N ASN A 98 18.36 -27.80 -18.54
CA ASN A 98 18.29 -28.81 -19.60
C ASN A 98 19.41 -28.64 -20.64
N TYR A 99 19.67 -27.40 -21.06
CA TYR A 99 20.75 -27.10 -22.01
C TYR A 99 22.12 -27.47 -21.44
N MET A 100 22.42 -27.07 -20.19
CA MET A 100 23.69 -27.40 -19.52
C MET A 100 23.87 -28.92 -19.34
N SER A 101 22.79 -29.64 -19.01
CA SER A 101 22.82 -31.11 -18.91
C SER A 101 23.16 -31.77 -20.26
N ASN A 102 22.60 -31.28 -21.36
CA ASN A 102 22.86 -31.82 -22.70
C ASN A 102 24.26 -31.44 -23.21
N ALA A 103 24.79 -30.27 -22.82
CA ALA A 103 26.12 -29.81 -23.20
C ALA A 103 27.25 -30.53 -22.44
N ALA A 104 27.00 -31.01 -21.22
CA ALA A 104 27.98 -31.78 -20.44
C ALA A 104 28.06 -33.28 -20.84
N GLN A 105 27.08 -33.77 -21.61
CA GLN A 105 27.01 -35.16 -22.07
C GLN A 105 27.63 -35.37 -23.46
N ASN A 106 27.86 -34.29 -24.22
CA ASN A 106 28.57 -34.29 -25.51
C ASN A 106 30.00 -33.79 -25.31
#